data_AF-A0A3D3W8N5-F1
#
_entry.id   AF-A0A3D3W8N5-F1
#
_cell.length_a   1.000
_cell.length_b   1.000
_cell.length_c   1.000
_cell.angle_alpha   90.00
_cell.angle_beta   90.00
_cell.angle_gamma   90.00
#
_symmetry.space_group_name_H-M   'P 1'
#
loop_
_entity.id
_entity.type
_entity.pdbx_description
1 polymer ?
#
loop_
_entity_poly.entity_id
_entity_poly.type
_entity_poly.pdbx_seq_one_letter_code
_entity_poly.pdbx_strand_id
1 'polypeptide(L)'
;MEKIKISLKELDKDSWGYDVQILDPSATVKDYLVALNAFQEEKVAPCLGCSGCCWERAPLTAPDIAMYEDILFDGEKTETPIRRFLEKYGIVYAEAGVVDIILRRDEEGACIFLDKRQHRCEHHTLRSLVCQTYICLPTSRRAADLRCQLVNAGENELIRRYYLEFGDQP
;
A
#
# COMPACT_ATOMS: atom_id res chain seq x y z
N MET A 1 25.03 5.80 -0.46
CA MET A 1 24.86 6.21 0.95
C MET A 1 23.51 5.71 1.40
N GLU A 2 23.41 5.08 2.57
CA GLU A 2 22.13 4.60 3.11
C GLU A 2 21.25 5.81 3.47
N LYS A 3 20.07 5.93 2.87
CA LYS A 3 19.15 7.06 3.09
C LYS A 3 18.10 6.78 4.15
N ILE A 4 17.66 5.53 4.24
CA ILE A 4 16.66 5.06 5.19
C ILE A 4 17.16 3.77 5.79
N LYS A 5 17.04 3.66 7.11
CA LYS A 5 17.37 2.46 7.86
C LYS A 5 16.12 1.91 8.55
N ILE A 6 15.85 0.63 8.33
CA ILE A 6 14.84 -0.13 9.05
C ILE A 6 15.56 -1.13 9.94
N SER A 7 15.19 -1.21 11.22
CA SER A 7 15.87 -2.10 12.16
C SER A 7 14.92 -2.68 13.20
N LEU A 8 15.22 -3.90 13.65
CA LEU A 8 14.58 -4.49 14.82
C LEU A 8 14.90 -3.64 16.06
N LYS A 9 13.91 -3.45 16.91
CA LYS A 9 14.00 -2.67 18.13
C LYS A 9 13.10 -3.28 19.19
N GLU A 10 13.61 -3.42 20.40
CA GLU A 10 12.79 -3.72 21.57
C GLU A 10 11.92 -2.48 21.87
N LEU A 11 10.60 -2.64 21.75
CA LEU A 11 9.64 -1.55 21.91
C LEU A 11 9.09 -1.50 23.34
N ASP A 12 8.88 -2.68 23.92
CA ASP A 12 8.53 -2.90 25.32
C ASP A 12 9.38 -4.06 25.85
N LYS A 13 9.44 -4.23 27.18
CA LYS A 13 10.20 -5.32 27.79
C LYS A 13 9.80 -6.68 27.19
N ASP A 14 10.77 -7.39 26.64
CA ASP A 14 10.60 -8.70 25.98
C ASP A 14 9.71 -8.67 24.71
N SER A 15 9.43 -7.49 24.14
CA SER A 15 8.62 -7.29 22.93
C SER A 15 9.41 -6.61 21.81
N TRP A 16 9.67 -7.37 20.75
CA TRP A 16 10.41 -6.89 19.59
C TRP A 16 9.48 -6.40 18.48
N GLY A 17 9.82 -5.25 17.94
CA GLY A 17 9.18 -4.67 16.77
C GLY A 17 10.21 -4.10 15.81
N TYR A 18 9.77 -3.18 14.95
CA TYR A 18 10.67 -2.45 14.05
C TYR A 18 10.55 -0.94 14.20
N ASP A 19 11.62 -0.26 13.82
CA ASP A 19 11.73 1.18 13.78
C ASP A 19 12.32 1.63 12.43
N VAL A 20 12.05 2.86 12.05
CA VAL A 20 12.55 3.52 10.83
C VAL A 20 13.39 4.73 11.21
N GLN A 21 14.47 4.99 10.49
CA GLN A 21 15.26 6.21 10.59
C GLN A 21 15.48 6.78 9.19
N ILE A 22 15.16 8.07 9.03
CA ILE A 22 15.51 8.84 7.83
C ILE A 22 16.89 9.43 8.09
N LEU A 23 17.90 8.97 7.36
CA LEU A 23 19.30 9.36 7.52
C LEU A 23 19.69 10.50 6.58
N ASP A 24 18.95 10.64 5.47
CA ASP A 24 19.17 11.64 4.44
C ASP A 24 17.86 12.40 4.16
N PRO A 25 17.83 13.74 4.26
CA PRO A 25 16.62 14.53 3.98
C PRO A 25 16.15 14.45 2.51
N SER A 26 16.99 13.97 1.60
CA SER A 26 16.64 13.67 0.20
C SER A 26 16.03 12.28 -0.01
N ALA A 27 15.71 11.56 1.07
CA ALA A 27 15.06 10.26 1.00
C ALA A 27 13.67 10.36 0.37
N THR A 28 13.37 9.40 -0.51
CA THR A 28 12.10 9.30 -1.23
C THR A 28 11.24 8.17 -0.68
N VAL A 29 9.96 8.15 -1.04
CA VAL A 29 9.07 6.99 -0.77
C VAL A 29 9.63 5.71 -1.36
N LYS A 30 10.29 5.79 -2.53
CA LYS A 30 10.94 4.63 -3.15
C LYS A 30 12.09 4.12 -2.28
N ASP A 31 12.93 5.01 -1.74
CA ASP A 31 14.01 4.62 -0.82
C ASP A 31 13.44 3.92 0.42
N TYR A 32 12.30 4.39 0.93
CA TYR A 32 11.62 3.78 2.06
C TYR A 32 11.14 2.37 1.74
N LEU A 33 10.45 2.19 0.62
CA LEU A 33 9.94 0.89 0.20
C LEU A 33 11.06 -0.11 -0.08
N VAL A 34 12.17 0.33 -0.68
CA VAL A 34 13.35 -0.52 -0.89
C VAL A 34 13.91 -1.00 0.46
N ALA A 35 14.14 -0.09 1.41
CA ALA A 35 14.66 -0.45 2.73
C ALA A 35 13.68 -1.37 3.51
N LEU A 36 12.38 -1.09 3.41
CA LEU A 36 11.34 -1.85 4.09
C LEU A 36 11.16 -3.25 3.52
N ASN A 37 11.21 -3.40 2.19
CA ASN A 37 11.12 -4.70 1.55
C ASN A 37 12.34 -5.56 1.87
N ALA A 38 13.55 -4.98 1.82
CA ALA A 38 14.77 -5.68 2.22
C ALA A 38 14.71 -6.16 3.68
N PHE A 39 14.21 -5.31 4.58
CA PHE A 39 13.99 -5.70 5.98
C PHE A 39 12.95 -6.82 6.12
N GLN A 40 11.84 -6.76 5.38
CA GLN A 40 10.83 -7.81 5.40
C GLN A 40 11.41 -9.15 4.92
N GLU A 41 12.18 -9.15 3.83
CA GLU A 41 12.84 -10.35 3.29
C GLU A 41 13.83 -10.96 4.27
N GLU A 42 14.56 -10.14 5.03
CA GLU A 42 15.57 -10.62 5.97
C GLU A 42 15.00 -11.04 7.33
N LYS A 43 14.02 -10.30 7.86
CA LYS A 43 13.63 -10.37 9.28
C LYS A 43 12.20 -10.86 9.52
N VAL A 44 11.35 -10.86 8.51
CA VAL A 44 9.91 -11.12 8.68
C VAL A 44 9.57 -12.42 7.99
N ALA A 45 8.70 -13.22 8.61
CA ALA A 45 8.16 -14.40 7.95
C ALA A 45 7.48 -14.00 6.63
N PRO A 46 7.61 -14.80 5.56
CA PRO A 46 6.98 -14.47 4.29
C PRO A 46 5.46 -14.34 4.46
N CYS A 47 4.84 -13.52 3.62
CA CYS A 47 3.39 -13.34 3.55
C CYS A 47 2.70 -14.56 2.89
N LEU A 48 2.92 -15.74 3.48
CA LEU A 48 2.44 -17.04 3.03
C LEU A 48 1.79 -17.75 4.23
N GLY A 49 0.56 -18.23 4.09
CA GLY A 49 -0.14 -18.96 5.14
C GLY A 49 -0.90 -18.10 6.16
N CYS A 50 -0.81 -16.76 6.06
CA CYS A 50 -1.63 -15.82 6.81
C CYS A 50 -2.35 -14.88 5.83
N SER A 51 -3.66 -14.74 5.97
CA SER A 51 -4.49 -13.87 5.12
C SER A 51 -5.23 -12.78 5.88
N GLY A 52 -4.93 -12.58 7.17
CA GLY A 52 -5.69 -11.67 8.04
C GLY A 52 -5.83 -10.26 7.47
N CYS A 53 -4.74 -9.65 7.03
CA CYS A 53 -4.76 -8.31 6.43
C CYS A 53 -5.48 -8.25 5.07
N CYS A 54 -5.65 -9.38 4.37
CA CYS A 54 -6.38 -9.43 3.11
C CYS A 54 -7.91 -9.36 3.28
N TRP A 55 -8.42 -9.50 4.51
CA TRP A 55 -9.84 -9.30 4.84
C TRP A 55 -10.14 -7.89 5.35
N GLU A 56 -9.10 -7.08 5.53
CA GLU A 56 -9.24 -5.68 5.91
C GLU A 56 -9.45 -4.79 4.68
N ARG A 57 -9.87 -3.54 4.93
CA ARG A 57 -9.87 -2.53 3.88
C ARG A 57 -8.43 -2.25 3.43
N ALA A 58 -8.23 -2.13 2.12
CA ALA A 58 -6.96 -1.72 1.51
C ALA A 58 -7.16 -0.42 0.72
N PRO A 59 -7.04 0.75 1.38
CA PRO A 59 -7.06 2.03 0.69
C PRO A 59 -5.99 2.10 -0.39
N LEU A 60 -6.35 2.66 -1.52
CA LEU A 60 -5.45 2.90 -2.64
C LEU A 60 -4.84 4.29 -2.53
N THR A 61 -3.63 4.39 -3.02
CA THR A 61 -2.84 5.62 -3.05
C THR A 61 -2.39 5.93 -4.47
N ALA A 62 -2.02 7.17 -4.76
CA ALA A 62 -1.57 7.56 -6.09
C ALA A 62 -0.38 6.72 -6.64
N PRO A 63 0.62 6.32 -5.81
CA PRO A 63 1.66 5.38 -6.24
C PRO A 63 1.13 4.03 -6.73
N ASP A 64 0.01 3.55 -6.19
CA ASP A 64 -0.54 2.24 -6.56
C ASP A 64 -1.01 2.25 -8.00
N ILE A 65 -1.73 3.31 -8.41
CA ILE A 65 -2.19 3.46 -9.80
C ILE A 65 -1.01 3.43 -10.77
N ALA A 66 0.07 4.15 -10.47
CA ALA A 66 1.26 4.15 -11.32
C ALA A 66 1.89 2.75 -11.47
N MET A 67 1.99 2.00 -10.36
CA MET A 67 2.50 0.63 -10.38
C MET A 67 1.58 -0.31 -11.18
N TYR A 68 0.27 -0.16 -11.05
CA TYR A 68 -0.69 -0.99 -11.77
C TYR A 68 -0.71 -0.70 -13.27
N GLU A 69 -0.59 0.56 -13.67
CA GLU A 69 -0.43 0.96 -15.07
C GLU A 69 0.75 0.25 -15.74
N ASP A 70 1.89 0.17 -15.04
CA ASP A 70 3.10 -0.49 -15.57
C ASP A 70 2.95 -2.01 -15.70
N ILE A 71 2.25 -2.68 -14.77
CA ILE A 71 2.28 -4.15 -14.66
C ILE A 71 1.00 -4.82 -15.16
N LEU A 72 -0.18 -4.27 -14.86
CA LEU A 72 -1.46 -4.88 -15.24
C LEU A 72 -1.92 -4.49 -16.64
N PHE A 73 -1.34 -3.43 -17.21
CA PHE A 73 -1.71 -2.89 -18.52
C PHE A 73 -0.50 -2.82 -19.46
N ASP A 74 0.54 -3.63 -19.22
CA ASP A 74 1.74 -3.75 -20.06
C ASP A 74 2.41 -2.40 -20.41
N GLY A 75 2.29 -1.40 -19.52
CA GLY A 75 2.81 -0.04 -19.74
C GLY A 75 2.05 0.77 -20.80
N GLU A 76 0.89 0.31 -21.26
CA GLU A 76 0.01 1.07 -22.15
C GLU A 76 -0.45 2.34 -21.44
N LYS A 77 -0.16 3.50 -22.04
CA LYS A 77 -0.55 4.79 -21.48
C LYS A 77 -1.99 5.13 -21.86
N THR A 78 -2.72 5.71 -20.91
CA THR A 78 -4.05 6.28 -21.14
C THR A 78 -4.14 7.66 -20.50
N GLU A 79 -5.06 8.48 -20.98
CA GLU A 79 -5.40 9.77 -20.37
C GLU A 79 -6.24 9.60 -19.10
N THR A 80 -6.84 8.42 -18.90
CA THR A 80 -7.71 8.12 -17.75
C THR A 80 -7.25 6.87 -16.98
N PRO A 81 -6.03 6.86 -16.42
CA PRO A 81 -5.46 5.69 -15.75
C PRO A 81 -6.25 5.29 -14.50
N ILE A 82 -6.76 6.26 -13.74
CA ILE A 82 -7.57 5.95 -12.55
C ILE A 82 -8.88 5.30 -12.97
N ARG A 83 -9.59 5.86 -13.95
CA ARG A 83 -10.83 5.26 -14.47
C ARG A 83 -10.62 3.81 -14.89
N ARG A 84 -9.60 3.58 -15.73
CA ARG A 84 -9.26 2.24 -16.24
C ARG A 84 -8.97 1.27 -15.11
N PHE A 85 -8.23 1.69 -14.09
CA PHE A 85 -7.94 0.85 -12.93
C PHE A 85 -9.21 0.55 -12.12
N LEU A 86 -10.01 1.56 -11.80
CA LEU A 86 -11.20 1.43 -10.96
C LEU A 86 -12.26 0.48 -11.56
N GLU A 87 -12.43 0.50 -12.88
CA GLU A 87 -13.35 -0.40 -13.59
C GLU A 87 -13.11 -1.88 -13.27
N LYS A 88 -11.84 -2.27 -13.09
CA LYS A 88 -11.46 -3.68 -12.87
C LYS A 88 -11.12 -3.99 -11.42
N TYR A 89 -10.38 -3.10 -10.76
CA TYR A 89 -9.66 -3.43 -9.52
C TYR A 89 -9.99 -2.51 -8.36
N GLY A 90 -10.76 -1.43 -8.55
CA GLY A 90 -11.09 -0.50 -7.48
C GLY A 90 -12.57 -0.47 -7.12
N ILE A 91 -12.85 0.10 -5.95
CA ILE A 91 -14.19 0.50 -5.49
C ILE A 91 -14.06 1.92 -4.95
N VAL A 92 -15.02 2.79 -5.31
CA VAL A 92 -15.12 4.15 -4.79
C VAL A 92 -16.32 4.22 -3.85
N TYR A 93 -16.08 4.67 -2.61
CA TYR A 93 -17.11 5.07 -1.67
C TYR A 93 -17.14 6.59 -1.61
N ALA A 94 -18.27 7.19 -1.94
CA ALA A 94 -18.45 8.64 -1.85
C ALA A 94 -19.66 8.93 -0.96
N GLU A 95 -19.43 9.49 0.22
CA GLU A 95 -20.49 9.84 1.17
C GLU A 95 -20.20 11.20 1.81
N ALA A 96 -21.19 12.08 1.82
CA ALA A 96 -21.11 13.41 2.46
C ALA A 96 -19.87 14.24 2.08
N GLY A 97 -19.39 14.12 0.83
CA GLY A 97 -18.21 14.84 0.33
C GLY A 97 -16.86 14.20 0.70
N VAL A 98 -16.88 13.04 1.37
CA VAL A 98 -15.71 12.21 1.61
C VAL A 98 -15.65 11.12 0.54
N VAL A 99 -14.50 11.01 -0.12
CA VAL A 99 -14.23 9.95 -1.11
C VAL A 99 -13.17 9.02 -0.52
N ASP A 100 -13.49 7.73 -0.44
CA ASP A 100 -12.54 6.66 -0.13
C ASP A 100 -12.42 5.74 -1.35
N ILE A 101 -11.20 5.44 -1.76
CA ILE A 101 -10.91 4.63 -2.94
C ILE A 101 -10.12 3.43 -2.46
N ILE A 102 -10.70 2.24 -2.56
CA ILE A 102 -10.10 1.01 -2.05
C ILE A 102 -9.90 -0.02 -3.15
N LEU A 103 -8.99 -0.96 -2.91
CA LEU A 103 -8.85 -2.14 -3.74
C LEU A 103 -10.13 -2.98 -3.64
N ARG A 104 -10.58 -3.50 -4.78
CA ARG A 104 -11.78 -4.32 -4.91
C ARG A 104 -11.69 -5.55 -4.02
N ARG A 105 -12.84 -5.91 -3.47
CA ARG A 105 -13.04 -7.11 -2.66
C ARG A 105 -13.92 -8.09 -3.42
N ASP A 106 -13.71 -9.38 -3.19
CA ASP A 106 -14.57 -10.43 -3.72
C ASP A 106 -15.92 -10.48 -2.97
N GLU A 107 -16.80 -11.40 -3.36
CA GLU A 107 -18.13 -11.56 -2.76
C GLU A 107 -18.10 -11.97 -1.28
N GLU A 108 -17.01 -12.58 -0.82
CA GLU A 108 -16.81 -12.95 0.59
C GLU A 108 -16.18 -11.80 1.39
N GLY A 109 -15.71 -10.74 0.71
CA GLY A 109 -15.03 -9.62 1.32
C GLY A 109 -13.51 -9.79 1.42
N ALA A 110 -12.90 -10.76 0.76
CA ALA A 110 -11.43 -10.81 0.68
C ALA A 110 -10.91 -9.86 -0.40
N CYS A 111 -9.66 -9.42 -0.28
CA CYS A 111 -8.92 -8.73 -1.34
C CYS A 111 -8.98 -9.53 -2.66
N ILE A 112 -9.22 -8.85 -3.78
CA ILE A 112 -9.32 -9.47 -5.11
C ILE A 112 -8.06 -10.25 -5.56
N PHE A 113 -6.91 -10.00 -4.93
CA PHE A 113 -5.66 -10.71 -5.22
C PHE A 113 -5.34 -11.86 -4.24
N LEU A 114 -6.23 -12.21 -3.31
CA LEU A 114 -6.02 -13.30 -2.37
C LEU A 114 -6.34 -14.66 -3.00
N ASP A 115 -5.34 -15.54 -3.10
CA ASP A 115 -5.57 -16.99 -3.24
C ASP A 115 -6.01 -17.53 -1.88
N LYS A 116 -7.32 -17.71 -1.73
CA LYS A 116 -7.93 -18.23 -0.49
C LYS A 116 -7.56 -19.68 -0.19
N ARG A 117 -7.19 -20.47 -1.21
CA ARG A 117 -6.81 -21.88 -1.03
C ARG A 117 -5.39 -22.01 -0.52
N GLN A 118 -4.49 -21.18 -1.03
CA GLN A 118 -3.07 -21.18 -0.64
C GLN A 118 -2.74 -20.15 0.44
N HIS A 119 -3.73 -19.35 0.87
CA HIS A 119 -3.58 -18.28 1.84
C HIS A 119 -2.41 -17.34 1.52
N ARG A 120 -2.36 -16.87 0.26
CA ARG A 120 -1.31 -15.97 -0.22
C ARG A 120 -1.82 -15.02 -1.28
N CYS A 121 -1.13 -13.90 -1.46
CA CYS A 121 -1.40 -13.00 -2.57
C CYS A 121 -0.92 -13.63 -3.89
N GLU A 122 -1.80 -13.69 -4.90
CA GLU A 122 -1.47 -14.15 -6.27
C GLU A 122 -0.53 -13.16 -6.98
N HIS A 123 -0.58 -11.90 -6.58
CA HIS A 123 0.20 -10.82 -7.16
C HIS A 123 1.01 -10.08 -6.09
N HIS A 124 1.94 -10.78 -5.43
CA HIS A 124 2.72 -10.20 -4.33
C HIS A 124 3.57 -8.96 -4.72
N THR A 125 3.96 -8.86 -6.00
CA THR A 125 4.65 -7.69 -6.56
C THR A 125 3.73 -6.49 -6.76
N LEU A 126 2.41 -6.70 -6.76
CA LEU A 126 1.36 -5.70 -6.94
C LEU A 126 0.70 -5.25 -5.64
N ARG A 127 1.33 -5.52 -4.49
CA ARG A 127 0.83 -5.07 -3.20
C ARG A 127 0.78 -3.55 -3.19
N SER A 128 -0.41 -3.00 -2.96
CA SER A 128 -0.60 -1.57 -2.76
C SER A 128 0.25 -1.06 -1.60
N LEU A 129 0.54 0.24 -1.53
CA LEU A 129 1.39 0.87 -0.53
C LEU A 129 1.00 0.47 0.89
N VAL A 130 -0.30 0.45 1.19
CA VAL A 130 -0.84 0.04 2.49
C VAL A 130 -0.45 -1.39 2.86
N CYS A 131 -0.47 -2.31 1.88
CA CYS A 131 -0.14 -3.72 2.03
C CYS A 131 1.39 -3.93 2.09
N GLN A 132 2.14 -3.27 1.21
CA GLN A 132 3.60 -3.35 1.17
C GLN A 132 4.26 -2.78 2.44
N THR A 133 3.60 -1.80 3.07
CA THR A 133 4.07 -1.17 4.31
C THR A 133 3.49 -1.79 5.58
N TYR A 134 2.64 -2.82 5.44
CA TYR A 134 2.15 -3.58 6.57
C TYR A 134 3.14 -4.68 6.92
N ILE A 135 3.63 -4.68 8.17
CA ILE A 135 4.54 -5.69 8.69
C ILE A 135 3.87 -6.35 9.90
N CYS A 136 3.89 -7.69 9.96
CA CYS A 136 3.38 -8.48 11.07
C CYS A 136 4.30 -8.42 12.32
N LEU A 137 4.76 -7.22 12.67
CA LEU A 137 5.55 -6.93 13.85
C LEU A 137 5.00 -5.66 14.51
N PRO A 138 5.10 -5.55 15.85
CA PRO A 138 4.94 -4.27 16.52
C PRO A 138 5.77 -3.18 15.84
N THR A 139 5.23 -1.96 15.80
CA THR A 139 5.88 -0.83 15.13
C THR A 139 6.12 0.29 16.14
N SER A 140 7.30 0.90 16.08
CA SER A 140 7.56 2.09 16.88
C SER A 140 6.62 3.22 16.47
N ARG A 141 6.36 4.17 17.39
CA ARG A 141 5.56 5.36 17.08
C ARG A 141 6.06 6.11 15.84
N ARG A 142 7.37 6.25 15.68
CA ARG A 142 7.97 6.94 14.53
C ARG A 142 7.68 6.22 13.21
N ALA A 143 7.74 4.90 13.20
CA ALA A 143 7.41 4.10 12.02
C ALA A 143 5.90 4.14 11.71
N ALA A 144 5.05 4.07 12.74
CA ALA A 144 3.61 4.23 12.59
C ALA A 144 3.24 5.61 12.02
N ASP A 145 3.80 6.67 12.57
CA ASP A 145 3.55 8.06 12.15
C ASP A 145 4.01 8.28 10.70
N LEU A 146 5.18 7.77 10.31
CA LEU A 146 5.66 7.85 8.93
C LEU A 146 4.71 7.12 7.97
N ARG A 147 4.32 5.89 8.28
CA ARG A 147 3.38 5.12 7.45
C ARG A 147 2.05 5.85 7.30
N CYS A 148 1.50 6.38 8.40
CA CYS A 148 0.26 7.13 8.40
C CYS A 148 0.35 8.35 7.48
N GLN A 149 1.42 9.14 7.57
CA GLN A 149 1.64 10.30 6.71
C GLN A 149 1.74 9.92 5.24
N LEU A 150 2.48 8.86 4.91
CA LEU A 150 2.65 8.40 3.53
C LEU A 150 1.34 7.92 2.93
N VAL A 151 0.57 7.12 3.67
CA VAL A 151 -0.73 6.61 3.23
C VAL A 151 -1.71 7.76 3.03
N ASN A 152 -1.87 8.65 4.01
CA ASN A 152 -2.81 9.77 3.91
C ASN A 152 -2.44 10.75 2.78
N ALA A 153 -1.15 11.05 2.60
CA ALA A 153 -0.71 11.90 1.50
C ALA A 153 -0.97 11.23 0.14
N GLY A 154 -0.75 9.92 0.05
CA GLY A 154 -1.02 9.12 -1.14
C GLY A 154 -2.51 9.02 -1.48
N GLU A 155 -3.37 8.82 -0.49
CA GLU A 155 -4.84 8.81 -0.63
C GLU A 155 -5.34 10.18 -1.11
N ASN A 156 -4.90 11.27 -0.47
CA ASN A 156 -5.28 12.64 -0.85
C ASN A 156 -4.90 12.97 -2.30
N GLU A 157 -3.67 12.59 -2.71
CA GLU A 157 -3.23 12.80 -4.09
C GLU A 157 -4.04 11.94 -5.07
N LEU A 158 -4.44 10.72 -4.69
CA LEU A 158 -5.30 9.88 -5.52
C LEU A 158 -6.67 10.52 -5.71
N ILE A 159 -7.29 11.01 -4.63
CA ILE A 159 -8.59 11.69 -4.67
C ILE A 159 -8.51 12.95 -5.55
N ARG A 160 -7.44 13.75 -5.42
CA ARG A 160 -7.22 14.93 -6.26
C ARG A 160 -7.18 14.57 -7.74
N ARG A 161 -6.46 13.51 -8.11
CA ARG A 161 -6.38 13.04 -9.50
C ARG A 161 -7.69 12.41 -9.98
N TYR A 162 -8.39 11.68 -9.10
CA TYR A 162 -9.72 11.15 -9.38
C TYR A 162 -10.68 12.28 -9.79
N TYR A 163 -10.70 13.40 -9.06
CA TYR A 163 -11.51 14.55 -9.46
C TYR A 163 -11.09 15.18 -10.78
N LEU A 164 -9.82 15.11 -11.18
CA LEU A 164 -9.40 15.58 -12.51
C LEU A 164 -9.88 14.67 -13.63
N GLU A 165 -9.95 13.35 -13.42
CA GLU A 165 -10.42 12.39 -14.43
C GLU A 165 -11.96 12.25 -14.49
N PHE A 166 -12.65 12.58 -13.41
CA PHE A 166 -14.11 12.41 -13.27
C PHE A 166 -14.89 13.72 -13.08
N GLY A 167 -14.23 14.84 -12.77
CA GLY A 167 -14.86 16.12 -12.42
C GLY A 167 -15.54 16.86 -13.58
N ASP A 168 -15.37 16.39 -14.81
CA ASP A 168 -16.08 16.90 -16.00
C ASP A 168 -17.29 16.02 -16.41
N GLN A 169 -17.76 15.11 -15.56
CA GLN A 169 -19.01 14.39 -15.87
C GLN A 169 -20.24 15.29 -15.56
N PRO A 170 -21.05 15.67 -16.56
CA PRO A 170 -22.30 16.39 -16.35
C PRO A 170 -23.34 15.58 -15.57
#